data_AF-A0AAV8XK07-F1
#
_entry.id   AF-A0AAV8XK07-F1
#
_cell.length_a   1.000
_cell.length_b   1.000
_cell.length_c   1.000
_cell.angle_alpha   90.00
_cell.angle_beta   90.00
_cell.angle_gamma   90.00
#
_symmetry.space_group_name_H-M   'P 1'
#
loop_
_entity.id
_entity.type
_entity.pdbx_description
1 polymer ?
#
loop_
_entity_poly.entity_id
_entity_poly.type
_entity_poly.pdbx_seq_one_letter_code
_entity_poly.pdbx_strand_id
1 'polypeptide(L)'
;MSSVQMEQRVNLKFLDKLGKTFTEAYAMLKEVYGNGCLSRTQVFECFKRFKEGRETTEDDPHPGRPSTSKTDENIEKISKSIREDRHLSIRGLAEITGIDKECVRQILHESFNMRKVCAKMMPKLHTREQKESRMNICADILNNIDTDLDLLDTVITCDGKIRKCGSS
;
A
#
# COMPACT_ATOMS: atom_id res chain seq x y z
N MET A 1 4.80 24.76 -2.44
CA MET A 1 4.60 26.12 -1.86
C MET A 1 5.27 26.11 -0.50
N SER A 2 6.44 26.74 -0.38
CA SER A 2 7.18 26.87 0.89
C SER A 2 6.33 27.68 1.87
N SER A 3 6.02 27.15 3.06
CA SER A 3 5.34 27.94 4.09
C SER A 3 6.28 29.04 4.61
N VAL A 4 5.73 30.19 5.00
CA VAL A 4 6.50 31.32 5.56
C VAL A 4 7.37 30.90 6.76
N GLN A 5 6.96 29.86 7.48
CA GLN A 5 7.72 29.29 8.61
C GLN A 5 8.97 28.52 8.15
N MET A 6 8.90 27.81 7.03
CA MET A 6 10.04 27.08 6.47
C MET A 6 11.13 28.05 6.00
N GLU A 7 10.74 29.14 5.34
CA GLU A 7 11.65 30.19 4.89
C GLU A 7 12.42 30.83 6.06
N GLN A 8 11.71 31.14 7.15
CA GLN A 8 12.33 31.67 8.37
C GLN A 8 13.37 30.71 8.97
N ARG A 9 13.12 29.39 8.96
CA ARG A 9 14.08 28.39 9.43
C ARG A 9 15.32 28.28 8.54
N VAL A 10 15.16 28.39 7.23
CA VAL A 10 16.28 28.44 6.27
C VAL A 10 17.17 29.65 6.55
N ASN A 11 16.56 30.82 6.74
CA ASN A 11 17.28 32.04 7.09
C ASN A 11 17.97 31.94 8.46
N LEU A 12 17.35 31.27 9.42
CA LEU A 12 17.96 31.00 10.71
C LEU A 12 19.22 30.12 10.59
N LYS A 13 19.18 29.09 9.74
CA LYS A 13 20.34 28.24 9.42
C LYS A 13 21.47 29.03 8.77
N PHE A 14 21.11 29.94 7.85
CA PHE A 14 22.08 30.84 7.22
C PHE A 14 22.77 31.74 8.27
N LEU A 15 22.02 32.33 9.20
CA LEU A 15 22.55 33.20 10.25
C LEU A 15 23.45 32.45 11.24
N ASP A 16 23.14 31.20 11.57
CA ASP A 16 24.01 30.34 12.37
C ASP A 16 25.35 30.06 11.66
N LYS A 17 25.30 29.72 10.36
CA LYS A 17 26.52 29.53 9.53
C LYS A 17 27.34 30.82 9.38
N LEU A 18 26.69 31.98 9.44
CA LEU A 18 27.35 33.29 9.44
C LEU A 18 28.00 33.63 10.79
N GLY A 19 27.84 32.77 11.81
CA GLY A 19 28.44 32.96 13.14
C GLY A 19 27.72 33.97 14.02
N LYS A 20 26.46 34.33 13.69
CA LYS A 20 25.67 35.28 14.48
C LYS A 20 25.25 34.66 15.80
N THR A 21 25.02 35.50 16.81
CA THR A 21 24.46 35.05 18.09
C THR A 21 22.94 34.94 17.98
N PHE A 22 22.31 34.18 18.89
CA PHE A 22 20.85 34.03 18.93
C PHE A 22 20.11 35.38 18.99
N THR A 23 20.60 36.31 19.82
CA THR A 23 19.97 37.62 20.01
C THR A 23 19.99 38.45 18.73
N GLU A 24 21.12 38.44 18.02
CA GLU A 24 21.27 39.10 16.71
C GLU A 24 20.40 38.43 15.66
N ALA A 25 20.41 37.09 15.62
CA ALA A 25 19.61 36.31 14.67
C ALA A 25 18.10 36.58 14.84
N TYR A 26 17.61 36.62 16.08
CA TYR A 26 16.21 36.94 16.37
C TYR A 26 15.85 38.38 16.05
N ALA A 27 16.75 39.35 16.29
CA ALA A 27 16.52 40.74 15.92
C ALA A 27 16.38 40.90 14.39
N MET A 28 17.29 40.29 13.62
CA MET A 28 17.24 40.31 12.15
C MET A 28 15.99 39.61 11.61
N LEU A 29 15.59 38.46 12.20
CA LEU A 29 14.35 37.80 11.82
C LEU A 29 13.13 38.67 12.09
N LYS A 30 13.08 39.33 13.24
CA LYS A 30 11.95 40.19 13.62
C LYS A 30 11.86 41.46 12.78
N GLU A 31 13.00 41.98 12.33
CA GLU A 31 13.06 43.13 11.42
C GLU A 31 12.49 42.77 10.03
N VAL A 32 12.84 41.60 9.49
CA VAL A 32 12.39 41.16 8.15
C VAL A 32 10.93 40.69 8.17
N TYR A 33 10.53 39.91 9.18
CA TYR A 33 9.23 39.24 9.20
C TYR A 33 8.17 39.93 10.07
N GLY A 34 8.56 40.91 10.91
CA GLY A 34 7.65 41.68 11.74
C GLY A 34 6.68 40.82 12.56
N ASN A 35 5.38 41.04 12.37
CA ASN A 35 4.32 40.29 13.05
C ASN A 35 4.19 38.83 12.59
N GLY A 36 4.78 38.47 11.44
CA GLY A 36 4.83 37.10 10.93
C GLY A 36 6.04 36.31 11.44
N CYS A 37 6.89 36.91 12.28
CA CYS A 37 8.06 36.23 12.84
C CYS A 37 7.65 35.09 13.79
N LEU A 38 8.37 33.97 13.71
CA LEU A 38 8.28 32.88 14.68
C LEU A 38 8.49 33.39 16.11
N SER A 39 7.83 32.74 17.07
CA SER A 39 7.98 33.09 18.47
C SER A 39 9.43 32.93 18.93
N ARG A 40 9.86 33.72 19.92
CA ARG A 40 11.22 33.69 20.46
C ARG A 40 11.65 32.28 20.87
N THR A 41 10.75 31.48 21.42
CA THR A 41 11.00 30.09 21.82
C THR A 41 11.25 29.18 20.62
N GLN A 42 10.43 29.27 19.57
CA GLN A 42 10.61 28.48 18.34
C GLN A 42 11.92 28.82 17.62
N VAL A 43 12.25 30.12 17.56
CA VAL A 43 13.53 30.58 17.00
C VAL A 43 14.69 30.04 17.84
N PHE A 44 14.58 30.07 19.16
CA PHE A 44 15.63 29.55 20.05
C PHE A 44 15.87 28.06 19.86
N GLU A 45 14.80 27.24 19.86
CA GLU A 45 14.91 25.80 19.65
C GLU A 45 15.51 25.47 18.29
N CYS A 46 15.08 26.17 17.23
CA CYS A 46 15.60 25.95 15.89
C CYS A 46 17.08 26.36 15.79
N PHE A 47 17.46 27.51 16.36
CA PHE A 47 18.84 27.98 16.39
C PHE A 47 19.76 27.05 17.18
N LYS A 48 19.28 26.54 18.33
CA LYS A 48 19.98 25.56 19.15
C LYS A 48 20.24 24.26 18.38
N ARG A 49 19.24 23.74 17.66
CA ARG A 49 19.38 22.54 16.83
C ARG A 49 20.41 22.71 15.71
N PHE A 50 20.48 23.88 15.09
CA PHE A 50 21.52 24.18 14.09
C PHE A 50 22.91 24.24 14.71
N LYS A 51 23.06 24.87 15.89
CA LYS A 51 24.31 24.84 16.67
C LYS A 51 24.75 23.43 17.06
N GLU A 52 23.81 22.54 17.30
CA GLU A 52 24.04 21.12 17.62
C GLU A 52 24.34 20.27 16.36
N GLY A 53 24.43 20.88 15.17
CA GLY A 53 24.88 20.22 13.94
C GLY A 53 23.78 19.65 13.05
N ARG A 54 22.50 19.91 13.34
CA ARG A 54 21.39 19.50 12.46
C ARG A 54 21.43 20.28 11.16
N GLU A 55 21.31 19.61 10.00
CA GLU A 55 21.29 20.30 8.70
C GLU A 55 19.88 20.43 8.09
N THR A 56 18.90 19.67 8.55
CA THR A 56 17.54 19.70 7.98
C THR A 56 16.73 20.86 8.55
N THR A 57 16.07 21.62 7.67
CA THR A 57 15.13 22.70 8.02
C THR A 57 13.69 22.21 8.17
N GLU A 58 13.41 21.00 7.67
CA GLU A 58 12.12 20.33 7.79
C GLU A 58 11.84 19.88 9.23
N ASP A 59 10.56 19.82 9.56
CA ASP A 59 10.09 19.24 10.82
C ASP A 59 10.54 17.78 10.94
N ASP A 60 10.88 17.38 12.16
CA ASP A 60 11.04 15.95 12.46
C ASP A 60 9.74 15.22 12.16
N PRO A 61 9.82 13.95 11.69
CA PRO A 61 8.64 13.12 11.60
C PRO A 61 7.97 13.10 12.97
N HIS A 62 6.79 13.71 13.04
CA HIS A 62 6.03 13.74 14.28
C HIS A 62 5.61 12.29 14.57
N PRO A 63 5.81 11.79 15.80
CA PRO A 63 5.16 10.55 16.20
C PRO A 63 3.66 10.82 16.11
N GLY A 64 3.05 10.36 15.02
CA GLY A 64 1.60 10.40 14.89
C GLY A 64 0.97 9.59 16.02
N ARG A 65 -0.33 9.76 16.22
CA ARG A 65 -1.08 8.84 17.07
C ARG A 65 -0.84 7.42 16.51
N PRO A 66 -0.29 6.47 17.28
CA PRO A 66 -0.19 5.11 16.81
C PRO A 66 -1.58 4.66 16.43
N SER A 67 -1.76 4.25 15.18
CA SER A 67 -3.04 3.76 14.71
C SER A 67 -3.33 2.51 15.54
N THR A 68 -4.29 2.58 16.47
CA THR A 68 -4.68 1.45 17.34
C THR A 68 -5.13 0.24 16.53
N SER A 69 -5.39 0.44 15.24
CA SER A 69 -5.68 -0.60 14.27
C SER A 69 -4.46 -1.44 13.87
N LYS A 70 -3.28 -0.86 13.68
CA LYS A 70 -2.13 -1.51 13.00
C LYS A 70 -1.06 -2.07 13.94
N THR A 71 -1.46 -2.60 15.10
CA THR A 71 -0.52 -3.32 15.96
C THR A 71 -0.06 -4.60 15.26
N ASP A 72 1.21 -4.97 15.39
CA ASP A 72 1.78 -6.18 14.77
C ASP A 72 1.00 -7.44 15.15
N GLU A 73 0.48 -7.52 16.39
CA GLU A 73 -0.36 -8.61 16.86
C GLU A 73 -1.67 -8.76 16.05
N ASN A 74 -2.31 -7.64 15.70
CA ASN A 74 -3.55 -7.65 14.90
C ASN A 74 -3.26 -8.08 13.46
N ILE A 75 -2.13 -7.64 12.91
CA ILE A 75 -1.67 -8.02 11.57
C ILE A 75 -1.41 -9.52 11.52
N GLU A 76 -0.76 -10.08 12.53
CA GLU A 76 -0.49 -11.52 12.60
C GLU A 76 -1.77 -12.36 12.73
N LYS A 77 -2.72 -11.94 13.58
CA LYS A 77 -4.03 -12.61 13.71
C LYS A 77 -4.78 -12.67 12.38
N ILE A 78 -4.85 -11.53 11.68
CA ILE A 78 -5.52 -11.45 10.37
C ILE A 78 -4.77 -12.28 9.32
N SER A 79 -3.43 -12.25 9.32
CA SER A 79 -2.59 -13.07 8.43
C SER A 79 -2.88 -14.56 8.58
N LYS A 80 -3.02 -15.04 9.82
CA LYS A 80 -3.33 -16.43 10.12
C LYS A 80 -4.70 -16.82 9.57
N SER A 81 -5.75 -16.05 9.84
CA SER A 81 -7.10 -16.33 9.36
C SER A 81 -7.20 -16.35 7.82
N ILE A 82 -6.47 -15.47 7.12
CA ILE A 82 -6.46 -15.45 5.65
C ILE A 82 -5.76 -16.68 5.06
N ARG A 83 -4.71 -17.17 5.71
CA ARG A 83 -4.00 -18.38 5.26
C ARG A 83 -4.84 -19.63 5.43
N GLU A 84 -5.70 -19.66 6.45
CA GLU A 84 -6.65 -20.75 6.67
C GLU A 84 -7.79 -20.72 5.65
N ASP A 85 -8.43 -19.55 5.46
CA ASP A 85 -9.46 -19.37 4.43
C ASP A 85 -9.38 -17.98 3.77
N ARG A 86 -9.00 -17.96 2.49
CA ARG A 86 -8.91 -16.75 1.68
C ARG A 86 -10.28 -16.20 1.24
N HIS A 87 -11.35 -16.99 1.37
CA HIS A 87 -12.70 -16.58 0.95
C HIS A 87 -13.46 -15.79 2.03
N LEU A 88 -12.87 -15.61 3.21
CA LEU A 88 -13.48 -14.86 4.29
C LEU A 88 -13.76 -13.41 3.90
N SER A 89 -14.95 -12.94 4.26
CA SER A 89 -15.31 -11.54 4.13
C SER A 89 -14.65 -10.70 5.23
N ILE A 90 -14.55 -9.39 5.02
CA ILE A 90 -14.09 -8.45 6.06
C ILE A 90 -14.93 -8.59 7.35
N ARG A 91 -16.23 -8.85 7.21
CA ARG A 91 -17.12 -9.06 8.36
C ARG A 91 -16.78 -10.36 9.11
N GLY A 92 -16.58 -11.45 8.37
CA GLY A 92 -16.19 -12.73 8.96
C GLY A 92 -14.83 -12.65 9.66
N LEU A 93 -13.85 -11.97 9.04
CA LEU A 93 -12.55 -11.73 9.66
C LEU A 93 -12.66 -10.89 10.95
N ALA A 94 -13.48 -9.85 10.95
CA ALA A 94 -13.73 -9.04 12.15
C ALA A 94 -14.36 -9.85 13.28
N GLU A 95 -15.32 -10.74 12.96
CA GLU A 95 -15.97 -11.61 13.94
C GLU A 95 -15.01 -12.67 14.51
N ILE A 96 -14.15 -13.26 13.68
CA ILE A 96 -13.16 -14.26 14.10
C ILE A 96 -12.06 -13.64 14.96
N THR A 97 -11.56 -12.46 14.57
CA THR A 97 -10.41 -11.82 15.22
C THR A 97 -10.81 -10.88 16.36
N GLY A 98 -12.08 -10.50 16.47
CA GLY A 98 -12.57 -9.49 17.41
C GLY A 98 -12.11 -8.06 17.08
N ILE A 99 -11.57 -7.85 15.88
CA ILE A 99 -11.04 -6.57 15.42
C ILE A 99 -12.12 -5.80 14.67
N ASP A 100 -12.12 -4.47 14.78
CA ASP A 100 -13.03 -3.63 14.03
C ASP A 100 -12.93 -3.83 12.50
N LYS A 101 -14.07 -3.74 11.81
CA LYS A 101 -14.17 -4.00 10.36
C LYS A 101 -13.33 -3.04 9.53
N GLU A 102 -13.24 -1.78 9.95
CA GLU A 102 -12.45 -0.77 9.23
C GLU A 102 -10.95 -1.02 9.42
N CYS A 103 -10.55 -1.45 10.61
CA CYS A 103 -9.20 -1.90 10.89
C CYS A 103 -8.79 -3.10 10.02
N VAL A 104 -9.64 -4.13 9.92
CA VAL A 104 -9.41 -5.29 9.03
C VAL A 104 -9.29 -4.83 7.57
N ARG A 105 -10.16 -3.93 7.10
CA ARG A 105 -10.12 -3.38 5.75
C ARG A 105 -8.80 -2.65 5.47
N GLN A 106 -8.36 -1.79 6.39
CA GLN A 106 -7.10 -1.05 6.27
C GLN A 106 -5.90 -2.00 6.23
N ILE A 107 -5.84 -3.00 7.12
CA ILE A 107 -4.73 -3.97 7.14
C ILE A 107 -4.68 -4.78 5.82
N LEU A 108 -5.83 -5.24 5.32
CA LEU A 108 -5.91 -5.95 4.04
C LEU A 108 -5.40 -5.13 2.86
N HIS A 109 -5.78 -3.85 2.79
CA HIS A 109 -5.43 -2.98 1.66
C HIS A 109 -4.05 -2.34 1.78
N GLU A 110 -3.65 -1.89 2.96
CA GLU A 110 -2.44 -1.10 3.17
C GLU A 110 -1.24 -1.98 3.56
N SER A 111 -1.44 -2.97 4.44
CA SER A 111 -0.34 -3.84 4.90
C SER A 111 -0.13 -5.04 3.98
N PHE A 112 -1.22 -5.68 3.52
CA PHE A 112 -1.12 -6.87 2.65
C PHE A 112 -1.29 -6.56 1.16
N ASN A 113 -1.68 -5.34 0.79
CA ASN A 113 -1.95 -4.93 -0.59
C ASN A 113 -2.91 -5.88 -1.34
N MET A 114 -3.88 -6.43 -0.62
CA MET A 114 -4.86 -7.36 -1.18
C MET A 114 -6.02 -6.62 -1.84
N ARG A 115 -6.57 -7.22 -2.90
CA ARG A 115 -7.81 -6.78 -3.53
C ARG A 115 -8.80 -7.92 -3.59
N LYS A 116 -10.09 -7.60 -3.47
CA LYS A 116 -11.16 -8.57 -3.68
C LYS A 116 -11.16 -9.02 -5.14
N VAL A 117 -11.14 -10.33 -5.34
CA VAL A 117 -11.30 -10.95 -6.66
C VAL A 117 -12.56 -11.81 -6.60
N CYS A 118 -13.44 -11.64 -7.58
CA CYS A 118 -14.65 -12.46 -7.68
C CYS A 118 -14.27 -13.87 -8.18
N ALA A 119 -14.96 -14.88 -7.66
CA ALA A 119 -14.76 -16.26 -8.10
C ALA A 119 -15.10 -16.41 -9.60
N LYS A 120 -14.27 -17.16 -10.32
CA LYS A 120 -14.55 -17.53 -11.72
C LYS A 120 -15.49 -18.73 -11.73
N MET A 121 -16.58 -18.67 -12.50
CA MET A 121 -17.46 -19.82 -12.66
C MET A 121 -16.73 -20.96 -13.34
N MET A 122 -16.82 -22.15 -12.75
CA MET A 122 -16.32 -23.39 -13.32
C MET A 122 -17.52 -24.19 -13.87
N PRO A 123 -17.49 -24.62 -15.16
CA PRO A 123 -18.61 -25.32 -15.78
C PRO A 123 -19.02 -26.62 -15.06
N LYS A 124 -18.06 -27.32 -14.45
CA LYS A 124 -18.30 -28.57 -13.72
C LYS A 124 -17.25 -28.78 -12.64
N LEU A 125 -17.65 -29.39 -11.53
CA LEU A 125 -16.73 -29.93 -10.54
C LEU A 125 -16.19 -31.28 -11.05
N HIS A 126 -14.88 -31.35 -11.27
CA HIS A 126 -14.22 -32.54 -11.80
C HIS A 126 -13.82 -33.50 -10.69
N THR A 127 -14.00 -34.81 -10.90
CA THR A 127 -13.42 -35.84 -10.03
C THR A 127 -11.90 -35.90 -10.20
N ARG A 128 -11.20 -36.60 -9.30
CA ARG A 128 -9.75 -36.73 -9.38
C ARG A 128 -9.33 -37.44 -10.67
N GLU A 129 -10.01 -38.52 -11.00
CA GLU A 129 -9.77 -39.35 -12.19
C GLU A 129 -9.99 -38.54 -13.48
N GLN A 130 -11.03 -37.70 -13.52
CA GLN A 130 -11.29 -36.81 -14.66
C GLN A 130 -10.18 -35.77 -14.84
N LYS A 131 -9.61 -35.24 -13.75
CA LYS A 131 -8.49 -34.29 -13.83
C LYS A 131 -7.23 -34.94 -14.36
N GLU A 132 -6.93 -36.15 -13.88
CA GLU A 132 -5.76 -36.92 -14.30
C GLU A 132 -5.84 -37.31 -15.78
N SER A 133 -6.99 -37.86 -16.21
CA SER A 133 -7.22 -38.18 -17.62
C SER A 133 -7.06 -36.95 -18.52
N ARG A 134 -7.61 -35.79 -18.12
CA ARG A 134 -7.42 -34.54 -18.86
C ARG A 134 -5.96 -34.10 -18.92
N MET A 135 -5.21 -34.23 -17.82
CA MET A 135 -3.80 -33.87 -17.78
C MET A 135 -2.97 -34.73 -18.73
N ASN A 136 -3.20 -36.05 -18.73
CA ASN A 136 -2.51 -36.99 -19.61
C ASN A 136 -2.80 -36.71 -21.08
N ILE A 137 -4.08 -36.53 -21.44
CA ILE A 137 -4.49 -36.19 -22.81
C ILE A 137 -3.83 -34.88 -23.26
N CYS A 138 -3.82 -33.85 -22.41
CA CYS A 138 -3.16 -32.59 -22.74
C CYS A 138 -1.64 -32.76 -22.92
N ALA A 139 -0.98 -33.57 -22.09
CA ALA A 139 0.45 -33.84 -22.21
C ALA A 139 0.77 -34.57 -23.53
N ASP A 140 -0.04 -35.57 -23.89
CA ASP A 140 0.11 -36.29 -25.16
C ASP A 140 -0.10 -35.37 -26.37
N ILE A 141 -1.12 -34.51 -26.33
CA ILE A 141 -1.37 -33.51 -27.39
C ILE A 141 -0.19 -32.54 -27.50
N LEU A 142 0.37 -32.07 -26.37
CA LEU A 142 1.54 -31.19 -26.38
C LEU A 142 2.76 -31.86 -27.02
N ASN A 143 3.07 -33.11 -26.64
CA ASN A 143 4.17 -33.88 -27.23
C ASN A 143 3.98 -34.08 -28.74
N ASN A 144 2.74 -34.31 -29.18
CA ASN A 144 2.42 -34.47 -30.60
C ASN A 144 2.61 -33.17 -31.38
N ILE A 145 2.24 -32.02 -30.81
CA ILE A 145 2.49 -30.70 -31.42
C ILE A 145 3.99 -30.41 -31.51
N ASP A 146 4.77 -30.79 -30.50
CA ASP A 146 6.22 -30.61 -30.52
C ASP A 146 6.92 -31.52 -31.55
N THR A 147 6.31 -32.67 -31.85
CA THR A 147 6.84 -33.64 -32.82
C THR A 147 6.42 -33.32 -34.27
N ASP A 148 5.19 -32.82 -34.46
CA ASP A 148 4.63 -32.44 -35.75
C ASP A 148 4.08 -31.01 -35.68
N LEU A 149 4.84 -30.07 -36.24
CA LEU A 149 4.53 -28.64 -36.22
C LEU A 149 3.28 -28.29 -37.05
N ASP A 150 2.93 -29.09 -38.06
CA ASP A 150 1.81 -28.84 -38.96
C ASP A 150 0.53 -29.58 -38.50
N LEU A 151 0.58 -30.28 -37.37
CA LEU A 151 -0.52 -31.09 -36.83
C LEU A 151 -1.84 -30.30 -36.76
N LEU A 152 -1.79 -29.04 -36.32
CA LEU A 152 -2.98 -28.20 -36.14
C LEU A 152 -3.65 -27.82 -37.47
N ASP A 153 -2.93 -27.82 -38.59
CA ASP A 153 -3.49 -27.50 -39.91
C ASP A 153 -4.39 -28.63 -40.45
N THR A 154 -4.24 -29.84 -39.89
CA THR A 154 -5.04 -31.02 -40.28
C THR A 154 -6.27 -31.24 -39.40
N VAL A 155 -6.38 -30.55 -38.27
CA VAL A 155 -7.43 -30.78 -37.28
C VAL A 155 -8.71 -30.01 -37.64
N ILE A 156 -9.81 -30.74 -37.86
CA ILE A 156 -11.14 -30.18 -38.05
C ILE A 156 -11.97 -30.42 -36.78
N THR A 157 -12.53 -29.36 -36.19
CA THR A 157 -13.37 -29.45 -34.98
C THR A 157 -14.77 -28.91 -35.23
N CYS A 158 -15.77 -29.45 -34.51
CA CYS A 158 -17.16 -28.99 -34.56
C CYS A 158 -17.81 -29.08 -33.18
N ASP A 159 -18.64 -28.10 -32.83
CA ASP A 159 -19.46 -28.09 -31.62
C ASP A 159 -20.82 -27.42 -31.88
N GLY A 160 -21.87 -27.89 -31.21
CA GLY A 160 -23.24 -27.41 -31.38
C GLY A 160 -23.62 -26.39 -30.30
N LYS A 161 -24.09 -25.20 -30.71
CA LYS A 161 -24.61 -24.18 -29.79
C LYS A 161 -26.11 -23.99 -29.96
N ILE A 162 -26.86 -24.08 -28.85
CA ILE A 162 -28.28 -23.78 -28.83
C ILE A 162 -28.47 -22.26 -28.94
N ARG A 163 -29.25 -21.82 -29.94
CA ARG A 163 -29.73 -20.44 -30.04
C ARG A 163 -31.17 -20.38 -29.52
N LYS A 164 -31.43 -19.50 -28.55
CA LYS A 164 -32.81 -19.19 -28.15
C LYS A 164 -33.34 -18.09 -29.06
N CYS A 165 -34.43 -18.36 -29.77
CA CYS A 165 -35.19 -17.31 -30.47
C CYS A 165 -35.95 -16.49 -29.42
N GLY A 166 -35.74 -15.18 -29.39
CA GLY A 166 -36.47 -14.30 -28.48
C GLY A 166 -37.95 -14.28 -28.85
N SER A 167 -38.83 -14.56 -27.88
CA SER A 167 -40.25 -14.24 -27.98
C SER A 167 -40.38 -12.72 -28.01
N SER A 168 -40.82 -12.19 -29.16
CA SER A 168 -41.14 -10.78 -29.37
C SER A 168 -42.30 -10.33 -28.50
#